data_AF-A0A6M0F7I8-F1
#
_entry.id   AF-A0A6M0F7I8-F1
#
_cell.length_a   1.000
_cell.length_b   1.000
_cell.length_c   1.000
_cell.angle_alpha   90.00
_cell.angle_beta   90.00
_cell.angle_gamma   90.00
#
_symmetry.space_group_name_H-M   'P 1'
#
loop_
_entity.id
_entity.type
_entity.pdbx_description
1 polymer ?
#
loop_
_entity_poly.entity_id
_entity_poly.type
_entity_poly.pdbx_seq_one_letter_code
_entity_poly.pdbx_strand_id
1 'polypeptide(L)'
;MMGIAPSLTQLYVPLISWISFGVILGRVLPIIIPNTLGKGLFWVGVPISIATFLRQADLSGKIWLAPAIAWFSIFLGGGLAWLWIQGHPVVAWSNPSKASFLNASTLGNTGYLGYPIVLALVDHKYFAWAVFYDTLGSTLASYGLAVILASYFGKGQCQTFHPSSLAMLLKQTTTTLI
;
A
#
# COMPACT_ATOMS: atom_id res chain seq x y z
N MET A 1 -8.89 -29.41 12.64
CA MET A 1 -8.98 -28.06 12.05
C MET A 1 -9.01 -27.08 13.22
N MET A 2 -7.97 -26.27 13.42
CA MET A 2 -8.06 -25.19 14.44
C MET A 2 -9.23 -24.28 14.05
N GLY A 3 -10.02 -23.84 15.03
CA GLY A 3 -11.10 -22.89 14.77
C GLY A 3 -10.56 -21.59 14.17
N ILE A 4 -11.41 -20.83 13.48
CA ILE A 4 -11.00 -19.55 12.87
C ILE A 4 -10.53 -18.57 13.96
N ALA A 5 -11.14 -18.60 15.14
CA ALA A 5 -10.79 -17.73 16.27
C ALA A 5 -9.30 -17.80 16.69
N PRO A 6 -8.70 -18.97 16.99
CA PRO A 6 -7.28 -19.03 17.35
C PRO A 6 -6.34 -18.59 16.21
N SER A 7 -6.67 -18.87 14.94
CA SER A 7 -5.87 -18.39 13.80
C SER A 7 -5.89 -16.87 13.66
N LEU A 8 -7.05 -16.23 13.87
CA LEU A 8 -7.15 -14.77 13.87
C LEU A 8 -6.39 -14.15 15.03
N THR A 9 -6.42 -14.77 16.21
CA THR A 9 -5.62 -14.31 17.36
C THR A 9 -4.12 -14.41 17.07
N GLN A 10 -3.66 -15.53 16.49
CA GLN A 10 -2.25 -15.72 16.09
C GLN A 10 -1.78 -14.74 15.02
N LEU A 11 -2.69 -14.23 14.18
CA LEU A 11 -2.37 -13.21 13.18
C LEU A 11 -2.40 -11.80 13.78
N TYR A 12 -3.52 -11.41 14.39
CA TYR A 12 -3.75 -10.02 14.79
C TYR A 12 -2.99 -9.62 16.05
N VAL A 13 -2.76 -10.53 17.00
CA VAL A 13 -1.99 -10.19 18.21
C VAL A 13 -0.55 -9.80 17.83
N PRO A 14 0.22 -10.60 17.06
CA PRO A 14 1.55 -10.18 16.61
C PRO A 14 1.52 -8.93 15.73
N LEU A 15 0.59 -8.83 14.79
CA LEU A 15 0.48 -7.65 13.91
C LEU A 15 0.31 -6.36 14.71
N ILE A 16 -0.70 -6.30 15.58
CA ILE A 16 -0.99 -5.13 16.40
C ILE A 16 0.16 -4.86 17.37
N SER A 17 0.73 -5.90 17.96
CA SER A 17 1.85 -5.76 18.91
C SER A 17 3.09 -5.18 18.24
N TRP A 18 3.51 -5.71 17.09
CA TRP A 18 4.68 -5.22 16.37
C TRP A 18 4.49 -3.83 15.80
N ILE A 19 3.29 -3.52 15.27
CA ILE A 19 2.97 -2.17 14.80
C ILE A 19 3.02 -1.18 15.97
N SER A 20 2.38 -1.51 17.10
CA SER A 20 2.38 -0.66 18.28
C SER A 20 3.79 -0.45 18.83
N PHE A 21 4.58 -1.52 18.90
CA PHE A 21 5.97 -1.46 19.31
C PHE A 21 6.79 -0.56 18.38
N GLY A 22 6.63 -0.71 17.06
CA GLY A 22 7.27 0.15 16.07
C GLY A 22 6.89 1.63 16.20
N VAL A 23 5.62 1.92 16.49
CA VAL A 23 5.14 3.30 16.73
C VAL A 23 5.76 3.89 18.00
N ILE A 24 5.81 3.12 19.09
CA ILE A 24 6.43 3.57 20.35
C ILE A 24 7.92 3.82 20.12
N LEU A 25 8.61 2.85 19.50
CA LEU A 25 10.03 2.94 19.23
C LEU A 25 10.36 4.12 18.29
N GLY A 26 9.53 4.35 17.27
CA GLY A 26 9.68 5.48 16.35
C GLY A 26 9.49 6.86 17.00
N ARG A 27 8.84 6.93 18.16
CA ARG A 27 8.75 8.18 18.96
C ARG A 27 9.96 8.41 19.86
N VAL A 28 10.69 7.35 20.21
CA VAL A 28 11.87 7.41 21.10
C VAL A 28 13.16 7.55 20.30
N LEU A 29 13.23 6.91 19.13
CA LEU A 29 14.44 6.91 18.30
C LEU A 29 14.59 8.19 17.46
N PRO A 30 15.84 8.61 17.17
CA PRO A 30 16.09 9.67 16.19
C PRO A 30 15.52 9.32 14.82
N ILE A 31 14.96 10.30 14.11
CA ILE A 31 14.28 10.14 12.80
C ILE A 31 15.13 9.45 11.72
N ILE A 32 16.46 9.51 11.84
CA ILE A 32 17.38 8.87 10.91
C ILE A 32 17.29 7.34 10.94
N ILE A 33 16.96 6.75 12.09
CA ILE A 33 16.88 5.30 12.26
C ILE A 33 15.69 4.70 11.48
N PRO A 34 14.43 5.11 11.71
CA PRO A 34 13.31 4.56 10.96
C PRO A 34 13.41 4.87 9.46
N ASN A 35 13.99 6.02 9.07
CA ASN A 35 14.18 6.36 7.66
C ASN A 35 15.20 5.43 6.97
N THR A 36 16.35 5.20 7.61
CA THR A 36 17.39 4.31 7.07
C THR A 36 16.91 2.86 7.07
N LEU A 37 16.27 2.41 8.15
CA LEU A 37 15.72 1.06 8.24
C LEU A 37 14.64 0.82 7.18
N GLY A 38 13.70 1.75 7.02
CA GLY A 38 12.65 1.66 6.00
C GLY A 38 13.22 1.61 4.59
N LYS A 39 14.19 2.48 4.27
CA LYS A 39 14.88 2.46 2.96
C LYS A 39 15.65 1.17 2.73
N GLY A 40 16.41 0.70 3.72
CA GLY A 40 17.17 -0.55 3.62
C GLY A 40 16.26 -1.76 3.43
N LEU A 41 15.16 -1.82 4.19
CA LEU A 41 14.16 -2.86 4.04
C LEU A 41 13.47 -2.79 2.67
N PHE A 42 13.09 -1.61 2.20
CA PHE A 42 12.40 -1.45 0.92
C PHE A 42 13.31 -1.74 -0.28
N TRP A 43 14.53 -1.21 -0.30
CA TRP A 43 15.44 -1.34 -1.45
C TRP A 43 16.21 -2.65 -1.50
N VAL A 44 16.49 -3.26 -0.35
CA VAL A 44 17.37 -4.43 -0.25
C VAL A 44 16.65 -5.58 0.42
N GLY A 45 16.11 -5.37 1.63
CA GLY A 45 15.54 -6.45 2.43
C GLY A 45 14.39 -7.18 1.75
N VAL A 46 13.36 -6.45 1.30
CA VAL A 46 12.17 -7.00 0.64
C VAL A 46 12.53 -7.64 -0.70
N PRO A 47 13.25 -6.99 -1.62
CA PRO A 47 13.64 -7.61 -2.90
C PRO A 47 14.45 -8.90 -2.72
N ILE A 48 15.44 -8.91 -1.81
CA ILE A 48 16.23 -10.11 -1.53
C ILE A 48 15.36 -11.20 -0.90
N SER A 49 14.50 -10.86 0.06
CA SER A 49 13.59 -11.83 0.69
C SER A 49 12.65 -12.48 -0.34
N ILE A 50 12.09 -11.67 -1.24
CA ILE A 50 11.25 -12.15 -2.33
C ILE A 50 12.05 -13.05 -3.28
N ALA A 51 13.23 -12.61 -3.74
CA ALA A 51 14.04 -13.37 -4.69
C ALA A 51 14.51 -14.72 -4.12
N THR A 52 14.96 -14.73 -2.86
CA THR A 52 15.39 -15.96 -2.16
C THR A 52 14.24 -16.94 -1.97
N PHE A 53 13.04 -16.44 -1.64
CA PHE A 53 11.83 -17.25 -1.54
C PHE A 53 11.40 -17.82 -2.90
N LEU A 54 11.29 -16.97 -3.93
CA LEU A 54 10.86 -17.37 -5.27
C LEU A 54 11.79 -18.41 -5.89
N ARG A 55 13.09 -18.36 -5.59
CA ARG A 55 14.06 -19.36 -6.05
C ARG A 55 13.73 -20.78 -5.58
N GLN A 56 13.05 -20.92 -4.45
CA GLN A 56 12.70 -22.21 -3.84
C GLN A 56 11.23 -22.58 -4.04
N ALA A 57 10.42 -21.67 -4.59
CA ALA A 57 8.99 -21.85 -4.76
C ALA A 57 8.67 -22.72 -5.98
N ASP A 58 7.63 -23.55 -5.87
CA ASP A 58 7.05 -24.25 -7.02
C ASP A 58 6.20 -23.26 -7.85
N LEU A 59 6.75 -22.84 -8.98
CA LEU A 59 6.12 -21.93 -9.93
C LEU A 59 5.28 -22.67 -10.97
N SER A 60 4.41 -23.57 -10.51
CA SER A 60 3.41 -24.22 -11.36
C SER A 60 2.58 -23.21 -12.15
N GLY A 61 2.18 -23.56 -13.38
CA GLY A 61 1.45 -22.66 -14.29
C GLY A 61 0.17 -22.03 -13.72
N LYS A 62 -0.43 -22.62 -12.67
CA LYS A 62 -1.59 -22.05 -11.98
C LYS A 62 -1.30 -20.71 -11.29
N ILE A 63 -0.05 -20.44 -10.90
CA ILE A 63 0.33 -19.22 -10.15
C ILE A 63 0.04 -17.93 -10.92
N TRP A 64 -0.01 -17.98 -12.25
CA TRP A 64 -0.38 -16.86 -13.12
C TRP A 64 -1.82 -16.40 -12.94
N LEU A 65 -2.65 -17.18 -12.27
CA LEU A 65 -3.98 -16.76 -11.87
C LEU A 65 -3.93 -15.66 -10.79
N ALA A 66 -2.90 -15.61 -9.93
CA ALA A 66 -2.78 -14.59 -8.89
C ALA A 66 -2.76 -13.16 -9.45
N PRO A 67 -1.90 -12.80 -10.44
CA PRO A 67 -1.95 -11.49 -11.08
C PRO A 67 -3.29 -11.21 -11.76
N ALA A 68 -3.89 -12.21 -12.42
CA ALA A 68 -5.20 -12.04 -13.08
C ALA A 68 -6.31 -11.66 -12.08
N ILE A 69 -6.34 -12.34 -10.92
CA ILE A 69 -7.28 -12.00 -9.83
C ILE A 69 -6.96 -10.62 -9.28
N ALA A 70 -5.68 -10.24 -9.15
CA ALA A 70 -5.30 -8.90 -8.69
C ALA A 70 -5.87 -7.80 -9.59
N TRP A 71 -5.64 -7.90 -10.90
CA TRP A 71 -6.19 -6.96 -11.86
C TRP A 71 -7.71 -6.95 -11.87
N PHE A 72 -8.34 -8.12 -11.77
CA PHE A 72 -9.80 -8.21 -11.63
C PHE A 72 -10.29 -7.46 -10.38
N SER A 73 -9.67 -7.67 -9.22
CA SER A 73 -10.00 -6.96 -7.97
C SER A 73 -9.81 -5.45 -8.10
N ILE A 74 -8.73 -5.00 -8.74
CA ILE A 74 -8.43 -3.59 -8.97
C ILE A 74 -9.49 -2.96 -9.87
N PHE A 75 -9.83 -3.58 -11.00
CA PHE A 75 -10.86 -3.06 -11.89
C PHE A 75 -12.25 -3.10 -11.27
N LEU A 76 -12.55 -4.13 -10.48
CA LEU A 76 -13.80 -4.22 -9.73
C LEU A 76 -13.90 -3.09 -8.70
N GLY A 77 -12.89 -2.91 -7.86
CA GLY A 77 -12.86 -1.83 -6.86
C GLY A 77 -12.92 -0.45 -7.50
N GLY A 78 -12.19 -0.23 -8.58
CA GLY A 78 -12.17 1.02 -9.33
C GLY A 78 -13.49 1.30 -10.02
N GLY A 79 -14.11 0.27 -10.60
CA GLY A 79 -15.43 0.34 -11.21
C GLY A 79 -16.52 0.69 -10.19
N LEU A 80 -16.53 0.02 -9.02
CA LEU A 80 -17.47 0.32 -7.95
C LEU A 80 -17.27 1.74 -7.39
N ALA A 81 -16.03 2.16 -7.17
CA ALA A 81 -15.72 3.52 -6.73
C ALA A 81 -16.13 4.57 -7.76
N TRP A 82 -15.92 4.28 -9.06
CA TRP A 82 -16.37 5.14 -10.14
C TRP A 82 -17.91 5.27 -10.16
N LEU A 83 -18.63 4.15 -10.10
CA LEU A 83 -20.09 4.15 -10.04
C LEU A 83 -20.60 4.92 -8.82
N TRP A 84 -19.92 4.81 -7.67
CA TRP A 84 -20.25 5.57 -6.47
C TRP A 84 -20.13 7.08 -6.69
N ILE A 85 -19.02 7.55 -7.28
CA ILE A 85 -18.81 8.96 -7.61
C ILE A 85 -19.92 9.47 -8.54
N GLN A 86 -20.25 8.69 -9.58
CA GLN A 86 -21.28 9.07 -10.56
C GLN A 86 -22.70 9.08 -9.97
N GLY A 87 -22.99 8.17 -9.03
CA GLY A 87 -24.29 8.04 -8.36
C GLY A 87 -24.57 9.11 -7.29
N HIS A 88 -23.57 9.91 -6.89
CA HIS A 88 -23.71 10.97 -5.89
C HIS A 88 -23.37 12.36 -6.47
N PRO A 89 -24.08 12.82 -7.53
CA PRO A 89 -23.77 14.09 -8.20
C PRO A 89 -23.99 15.33 -7.31
N VAL A 90 -24.77 15.18 -6.23
CA VAL A 90 -25.04 16.27 -5.26
C VAL A 90 -23.80 16.58 -4.40
N VAL A 91 -22.89 15.63 -4.24
CA VAL A 91 -21.59 15.87 -3.61
C VAL A 91 -20.65 16.39 -4.69
N ALA A 92 -20.25 17.66 -4.62
CA ALA A 92 -19.28 18.21 -5.56
C ALA A 92 -17.87 17.72 -5.21
N TRP A 93 -17.46 16.58 -5.79
CA TRP A 93 -16.10 16.05 -5.60
C TRP A 93 -15.09 16.86 -6.41
N SER A 94 -14.07 17.40 -5.74
CA SER A 94 -12.90 17.95 -6.43
C SER A 94 -12.14 16.86 -7.20
N ASN A 95 -11.42 17.22 -8.27
CA ASN A 95 -10.66 16.24 -9.03
C ASN A 95 -9.61 15.48 -8.17
N PRO A 96 -8.83 16.12 -7.28
CA PRO A 96 -7.94 15.39 -6.37
C PRO A 96 -8.67 14.43 -5.43
N SER A 97 -9.87 14.79 -4.96
CA SER A 97 -10.69 13.91 -4.11
C SER A 97 -11.14 12.67 -4.89
N LYS A 98 -11.56 12.83 -6.14
CA LYS A 98 -11.91 11.69 -7.02
C LYS A 98 -10.72 10.75 -7.22
N ALA A 99 -9.55 11.31 -7.52
CA ALA A 99 -8.33 10.52 -7.70
C ALA A 99 -7.93 9.77 -6.43
N SER A 100 -7.96 10.46 -5.29
CA SER A 100 -7.62 9.87 -3.99
C SER A 100 -8.58 8.74 -3.62
N PHE A 101 -9.88 8.93 -3.87
CA PHE A 101 -10.89 7.91 -3.62
C PHE A 101 -10.71 6.68 -4.53
N LEU A 102 -10.56 6.89 -5.85
CA LEU A 102 -10.31 5.80 -6.80
C LEU A 102 -9.06 5.00 -6.45
N ASN A 103 -7.96 5.68 -6.08
CA ASN A 103 -6.73 5.02 -5.66
C ASN A 103 -6.93 4.26 -4.34
N ALA A 104 -7.57 4.87 -3.34
CA ALA A 104 -7.81 4.22 -2.05
C ALA A 104 -8.75 2.99 -2.16
N SER A 105 -9.70 3.00 -3.09
CA SER A 105 -10.60 1.87 -3.33
C SER A 105 -9.97 0.71 -4.12
N THR A 106 -8.83 0.93 -4.77
CA THR A 106 -8.19 -0.08 -5.63
C THR A 106 -6.87 -0.63 -5.09
N LEU A 107 -6.10 0.21 -4.40
CA LEU A 107 -4.75 -0.12 -3.95
C LEU A 107 -4.77 -0.57 -2.49
N GLY A 108 -4.78 -1.88 -2.30
CA GLY A 108 -4.66 -2.50 -0.97
C GLY A 108 -3.20 -2.64 -0.51
N ASN A 109 -3.01 -2.79 0.80
CA ASN A 109 -1.70 -3.10 1.37
C ASN A 109 -1.37 -4.60 1.25
N THR A 110 -1.14 -5.05 0.02
CA THR A 110 -0.97 -6.47 -0.35
C THR A 110 0.40 -7.03 0.06
N GLY A 111 1.43 -6.19 0.08
CA GLY A 111 2.78 -6.57 0.52
C GLY A 111 2.94 -6.56 2.04
N TYR A 112 2.60 -5.49 2.76
CA TYR A 112 2.88 -5.42 4.20
C TYR A 112 1.83 -6.14 5.06
N LEU A 113 0.55 -6.13 4.68
CA LEU A 113 -0.50 -6.87 5.40
C LEU A 113 -0.82 -8.21 4.74
N GLY A 114 -0.92 -8.25 3.41
CA GLY A 114 -1.28 -9.48 2.70
C GLY A 114 -0.30 -10.63 2.94
N TYR A 115 1.01 -10.36 3.00
CA TYR A 115 2.02 -11.38 3.24
C TYR A 115 1.88 -12.07 4.62
N PRO A 116 1.86 -11.36 5.76
CA PRO A 116 1.56 -11.98 7.05
C PRO A 116 0.22 -12.72 7.09
N ILE A 117 -0.83 -12.20 6.44
CA ILE A 117 -2.14 -12.84 6.40
C ILE A 117 -2.07 -14.21 5.71
N VAL A 118 -1.44 -14.28 4.54
CA VAL A 118 -1.30 -15.54 3.79
C VAL A 118 -0.44 -16.54 4.55
N LEU A 119 0.65 -16.08 5.17
CA LEU A 119 1.54 -16.94 5.96
C LEU A 119 0.87 -17.47 7.23
N ALA A 120 -0.01 -16.70 7.87
CA ALA A 120 -0.65 -17.09 9.13
C ALA A 120 -1.95 -17.89 8.93
N LEU A 121 -2.74 -17.59 7.90
CA LEU A 121 -4.09 -18.16 7.73
C LEU A 121 -4.21 -19.21 6.63
N VAL A 122 -3.29 -19.23 5.67
CA VAL A 122 -3.36 -20.14 4.52
C VAL A 122 -2.31 -21.23 4.64
N ASP A 123 -1.12 -21.01 4.06
CA ASP A 123 0.02 -21.91 4.12
C ASP A 123 1.22 -21.23 3.43
N HIS A 124 2.44 -21.52 3.88
CA HIS A 124 3.68 -21.01 3.30
C HIS A 124 3.83 -21.35 1.80
N LYS A 125 3.29 -22.49 1.34
CA LYS A 125 3.32 -22.87 -0.08
C LYS A 125 2.55 -21.91 -1.00
N TYR A 126 1.58 -21.16 -0.48
CA TYR A 126 0.84 -20.15 -1.24
C TYR A 126 1.46 -18.76 -1.15
N PHE A 127 2.56 -18.60 -0.43
CA PHE A 127 3.21 -17.30 -0.33
C PHE A 127 3.69 -16.78 -1.70
N ALA A 128 4.09 -17.67 -2.61
CA ALA A 128 4.42 -17.31 -3.98
C ALA A 128 3.24 -16.65 -4.72
N TRP A 129 2.00 -17.11 -4.47
CA TRP A 129 0.80 -16.49 -5.03
C TRP A 129 0.59 -15.09 -4.50
N ALA A 130 0.82 -14.86 -3.20
CA ALA A 130 0.73 -13.54 -2.59
C ALA A 130 1.76 -12.58 -3.21
N VAL A 131 3.00 -13.05 -3.38
CA VAL A 131 4.08 -12.28 -4.03
C VAL A 131 3.71 -11.94 -5.47
N PHE A 132 3.17 -12.88 -6.25
CA PHE A 132 2.76 -12.62 -7.64
C PHE A 132 1.58 -11.65 -7.73
N TYR A 133 0.57 -11.82 -6.86
CA TYR A 133 -0.56 -10.89 -6.75
C TYR A 133 -0.07 -9.47 -6.46
N ASP A 134 0.84 -9.34 -5.50
CA ASP A 134 1.38 -8.05 -5.05
C ASP A 134 2.30 -7.42 -6.10
N THR A 135 3.30 -8.15 -6.60
CA THR A 135 4.33 -7.60 -7.49
C THR A 135 3.81 -7.34 -8.91
N LEU A 136 3.04 -8.26 -9.50
CA LEU A 136 2.53 -8.14 -10.87
C LEU A 136 1.12 -7.54 -10.95
N GLY A 137 0.44 -7.40 -9.81
CA GLY A 137 -0.87 -6.75 -9.71
C GLY A 137 -0.79 -5.40 -9.01
N SER A 138 -0.86 -5.43 -7.68
CA SER A 138 -1.02 -4.23 -6.84
C SER A 138 0.12 -3.21 -7.00
N THR A 139 1.36 -3.68 -7.06
CA THR A 139 2.55 -2.86 -7.23
C THR A 139 2.54 -2.19 -8.60
N LEU A 140 2.37 -2.96 -9.68
CA LEU A 140 2.28 -2.39 -11.04
C LEU A 140 1.11 -1.41 -11.17
N ALA A 141 -0.04 -1.70 -10.58
CA ALA A 141 -1.18 -0.78 -10.57
C ALA A 141 -0.88 0.50 -9.78
N SER A 142 -0.19 0.39 -8.64
CA SER A 142 0.22 1.54 -7.82
C SER A 142 1.18 2.47 -8.57
N TYR A 143 2.18 1.92 -9.25
CA TYR A 143 3.15 2.73 -10.01
C TYR A 143 2.65 3.15 -11.41
N GLY A 144 1.66 2.44 -11.96
CA GLY A 144 1.07 2.71 -13.27
C GLY A 144 -0.27 3.42 -13.19
N LEU A 145 -1.35 2.67 -12.91
CA LEU A 145 -2.71 3.20 -12.90
C LEU A 145 -2.89 4.37 -11.93
N ALA A 146 -2.34 4.28 -10.71
CA ALA A 146 -2.50 5.34 -9.72
C ALA A 146 -1.88 6.66 -10.18
N VAL A 147 -0.70 6.57 -10.82
CA VAL A 147 0.01 7.71 -11.39
C VAL A 147 -0.77 8.29 -12.58
N ILE A 148 -1.34 7.44 -13.43
CA ILE A 148 -2.20 7.87 -14.55
C ILE A 148 -3.44 8.61 -14.02
N LEU A 149 -4.13 8.04 -13.02
CA LEU A 149 -5.30 8.67 -12.40
C LEU A 149 -4.93 10.00 -11.74
N ALA A 150 -3.86 10.03 -10.95
CA ALA A 150 -3.36 11.25 -10.32
C ALA A 150 -3.00 12.32 -11.36
N SER A 151 -2.36 11.94 -12.45
CA SER A 151 -2.00 12.85 -13.55
C SER A 151 -3.22 13.35 -14.31
N TYR A 152 -4.22 12.50 -14.54
CA TYR A 152 -5.44 12.85 -15.24
C TYR A 152 -6.28 13.86 -14.44
N PHE A 153 -6.52 13.57 -13.16
CA PHE A 153 -7.31 14.43 -12.27
C PHE A 153 -6.51 15.61 -11.70
N GLY A 154 -5.18 15.59 -11.76
CA GLY A 154 -4.32 16.71 -11.34
C GLY A 154 -4.25 17.86 -12.36
N LYS A 155 -4.61 17.61 -13.63
CA LYS A 155 -4.63 18.65 -14.67
C LYS A 155 -5.64 19.75 -14.32
N GLY A 156 -5.15 20.98 -14.21
CA GLY A 156 -5.96 22.17 -13.90
C GLY A 156 -5.77 22.72 -12.48
N GLN A 157 -5.06 22.02 -11.59
CA GLN A 157 -4.59 22.60 -10.34
C GLN A 157 -3.25 23.32 -10.55
N CYS A 158 -3.31 24.49 -11.19
CA CYS A 158 -2.26 25.48 -10.97
C CYS A 158 -2.47 25.98 -9.54
N GLN A 159 -1.75 25.39 -8.57
CA GLN A 159 -1.60 26.04 -7.28
C GLN A 159 -0.92 27.38 -7.56
N THR A 160 -1.70 28.45 -7.65
CA THR A 160 -1.17 29.80 -7.58
C THR A 160 -0.41 29.83 -6.27
N PHE A 161 0.91 29.90 -6.35
CA PHE A 161 1.78 29.89 -5.18
C PHE A 161 1.44 31.14 -4.37
N HIS A 162 0.58 30.99 -3.37
CA HIS A 162 0.09 32.09 -2.58
C HIS A 162 1.21 32.48 -1.60
N PRO A 163 1.54 33.77 -1.40
CA PRO A 163 2.64 34.19 -0.53
C PRO A 163 2.58 33.60 0.90
N SER A 164 1.40 33.20 1.37
CA SER A 164 1.22 32.52 2.67
C SER A 164 1.74 31.08 2.71
N SER A 165 1.82 30.35 1.59
CA SER A 165 2.45 29.02 1.55
C SER A 165 3.98 29.13 1.65
N LEU A 166 4.57 30.20 1.11
CA LEU A 166 5.98 30.53 1.32
C LEU A 166 6.26 30.86 2.79
N ALA A 167 5.39 31.64 3.43
CA ALA A 167 5.50 31.94 4.86
C ALA A 167 5.37 30.68 5.74
N MET A 168 4.55 29.71 5.32
CA MET A 168 4.39 28.42 6.02
C MET A 168 5.63 27.53 5.87
N LEU A 169 6.21 27.48 4.66
CA LEU A 169 7.47 26.77 4.39
C LEU A 169 8.67 27.39 5.12
N LEU A 170 8.72 28.73 5.18
CA LEU A 170 9.76 29.46 5.92
C LEU A 170 9.65 29.24 7.44
N LYS A 171 8.43 29.22 8.01
CA LYS A 171 8.21 28.85 9.43
C LYS A 171 8.62 27.42 9.73
N GLN A 172 8.37 26.47 8.83
CA GLN A 172 8.80 25.08 9.00
C GLN A 172 10.33 24.94 9.02
N THR A 173 11.04 25.69 8.16
CA THR A 173 12.51 25.68 8.14
C THR A 173 13.14 26.40 9.33
N THR A 174 12.50 27.40 9.92
CA THR A 174 13.04 28.05 11.14
C THR A 174 12.91 27.17 12.38
N THR A 175 11.93 26.26 12.41
CA THR A 175 11.69 25.36 13.56
C THR A 175 12.66 24.16 13.58
N THR A 176 13.48 23.98 12.53
CA THR A 176 14.46 22.89 12.43
C THR A 176 15.90 23.32 12.74
N LEU A 177 16.11 24.58 13.14
CA LEU A 177 17.43 25.17 13.43
C LEU A 177 17.61 25.62 14.90
N ILE A 178 16.79 25.13 15.82
CA ILE A 178 16.97 25.25 17.28
C ILE A 178 17.01 23.84 17.86
#